data_AF-A0A258WUS6-F1
#
_entry.id   AF-A0A258WUS6-F1
#
_cell.length_a   1.000
_cell.length_b   1.000
_cell.length_c   1.000
_cell.angle_alpha   90.00
_cell.angle_beta   90.00
_cell.angle_gamma   90.00
#
_symmetry.space_group_name_H-M   'P 1'
#
loop_
_entity.id
_entity.type
_entity.pdbx_description
1 polymer ?
#
loop_
_entity_poly.entity_id
_entity_poly.type
_entity_poly.pdbx_seq_one_letter_code
_entity_poly.pdbx_strand_id
1 'polypeptide(L)'
;MDKVVQLPLKQRSELFSETAARKGVTNAIAEKDFWVTWVLSKIFSDPHLSSIMIFKGGTSLSKVFGLIQRFSEDIDLILDWRTLTNMDPREERSKSAQDKFNKEINEKALIYISNELLPIVSEMLKPYAKCTIDAENPFSINVQYPSAFSDVYLRPEILLEIGPLASWLPFDHYEVKSFAAEEFPQLFGVVSGNGIYSTLREFYHS
;
A
#
# COMPACT_ATOMS: atom_id res chain seq x y z
N MET A 1 -3.83 15.37 2.00
CA MET A 1 -2.78 14.72 2.83
C MET A 1 -1.43 15.42 2.76
N ASP A 2 -0.96 15.89 1.60
CA ASP A 2 0.37 16.50 1.44
C ASP A 2 0.69 17.65 2.42
N LYS A 3 -0.32 18.44 2.82
CA LYS A 3 -0.16 19.48 3.84
C LYS A 3 0.43 18.96 5.15
N VAL A 4 -0.03 17.79 5.60
CA VAL A 4 0.42 17.16 6.86
C VAL A 4 1.82 16.57 6.72
N VAL A 5 2.15 16.03 5.54
CA VAL A 5 3.51 15.55 5.24
C VAL A 5 4.53 16.69 5.33
N GLN A 6 4.13 17.89 4.89
CA GLN A 6 4.95 19.11 4.89
C GLN A 6 5.08 19.79 6.26
N LEU A 7 4.33 19.37 7.28
CA LEU A 7 4.45 19.94 8.61
C LEU A 7 5.84 19.66 9.20
N PRO A 8 6.40 20.59 9.98
CA PRO A 8 7.59 20.31 10.79
C PRO A 8 7.38 19.07 11.66
N LEU A 9 8.44 18.28 11.85
CA LEU A 9 8.39 17.02 12.60
C LEU A 9 7.63 17.17 13.92
N LYS A 10 7.95 18.22 14.70
CA LYS A 10 7.30 18.50 15.99
C LYS A 10 5.78 18.66 15.88
N GLN A 11 5.28 19.45 14.92
CA GLN A 11 3.84 19.66 14.73
C GLN A 11 3.15 18.38 14.27
N ARG A 12 3.81 17.61 13.40
CA ARG A 12 3.31 16.32 12.95
C ARG A 12 3.26 15.30 14.12
N SER A 13 4.27 15.29 14.98
CA SER A 13 4.28 14.48 16.21
C SER A 13 3.15 14.85 17.17
N GLU A 14 2.89 16.15 17.36
CA GLU A 14 1.77 16.64 18.18
C GLU A 14 0.42 16.16 17.62
N LEU A 15 0.22 16.28 16.30
CA LEU A 15 -0.97 15.78 15.62
C LEU A 15 -1.17 14.28 15.85
N PHE A 16 -0.15 13.46 15.66
CA PHE A 16 -0.27 12.01 15.82
C PHE A 16 -0.42 11.58 17.28
N SER A 17 0.18 12.32 18.24
CA SER A 17 -0.02 12.06 19.67
C SER A 17 -1.46 12.32 20.08
N GLU A 18 -2.04 13.43 19.63
CA GLU A 18 -3.45 13.75 19.91
C GLU A 18 -4.38 12.75 19.20
N THR A 19 -4.08 12.40 17.94
CA THR A 19 -4.84 11.38 17.19
C THR A 19 -4.84 10.04 17.94
N ALA A 20 -3.66 9.61 18.41
CA ALA A 20 -3.49 8.38 19.16
C ALA A 20 -4.31 8.37 20.46
N ALA A 21 -4.27 9.47 21.22
CA ALA A 21 -5.06 9.63 22.44
C ALA A 21 -6.58 9.51 22.18
N ARG A 22 -7.10 10.10 21.09
CA ARG A 22 -8.52 10.03 20.74
C ARG A 22 -8.96 8.67 20.22
N LYS A 23 -8.11 8.01 19.44
CA LYS A 23 -8.40 6.67 18.87
C LYS A 23 -8.10 5.52 19.84
N GLY A 24 -7.41 5.77 20.96
CA GLY A 24 -6.99 4.73 21.89
C GLY A 24 -5.91 3.80 21.32
N VAL A 25 -5.01 4.33 20.49
CA VAL A 25 -3.87 3.59 19.89
C VAL A 25 -2.54 4.22 20.32
N THR A 26 -1.40 3.60 19.97
CA THR A 26 -0.09 4.21 20.23
C THR A 26 0.23 5.31 19.21
N ASN A 27 1.10 6.25 19.58
CA ASN A 27 1.54 7.32 18.68
C ASN A 27 2.18 6.76 17.39
N ALA A 28 2.94 5.67 17.50
CA ALA A 28 3.55 4.99 16.36
C ALA A 28 2.51 4.40 15.41
N ILE A 29 1.42 3.82 15.94
CA ILE A 29 0.31 3.33 15.12
C ILE A 29 -0.40 4.48 14.40
N ALA A 30 -0.70 5.58 15.09
CA ALA A 30 -1.34 6.74 14.48
C ALA A 30 -0.45 7.40 13.40
N GLU A 31 0.86 7.47 13.62
CA GLU A 31 1.81 7.95 12.62
C GLU A 31 1.89 7.02 11.41
N LYS A 32 2.08 5.72 11.62
CA LYS A 32 2.19 4.74 10.52
C LYS A 32 0.90 4.66 9.71
N ASP A 33 -0.27 4.76 10.37
CA ASP A 33 -1.57 4.84 9.72
C ASP A 33 -1.65 5.96 8.68
N PHE A 34 -1.18 7.14 9.06
CA PHE A 34 -1.11 8.29 8.18
C PHE A 34 -0.19 8.03 6.97
N TRP A 35 1.02 7.52 7.21
CA TRP A 35 1.99 7.28 6.13
C TRP A 35 1.52 6.19 5.16
N VAL A 36 0.92 5.11 5.65
CA VAL A 36 0.27 4.07 4.81
C VAL A 36 -0.78 4.70 3.91
N THR A 37 -1.67 5.51 4.49
CA THR A 37 -2.74 6.16 3.74
C THR A 37 -2.19 7.16 2.71
N TRP A 38 -1.14 7.90 3.08
CA TRP A 38 -0.47 8.81 2.15
C TRP A 38 0.17 8.06 0.98
N VAL A 39 0.94 7.00 1.22
CA VAL A 39 1.55 6.17 0.16
C VAL A 39 0.50 5.61 -0.78
N LEU A 40 -0.58 5.03 -0.25
CA LEU A 40 -1.72 4.56 -1.04
C LEU A 40 -2.29 5.68 -1.92
N SER A 41 -2.50 6.88 -1.36
CA SER A 41 -3.03 7.99 -2.16
C SER A 41 -2.09 8.41 -3.28
N LYS A 42 -0.77 8.36 -3.08
CA LYS A 42 0.20 8.71 -4.12
C LYS A 42 0.17 7.68 -5.24
N ILE A 43 0.22 6.38 -4.90
CA ILE A 43 0.16 5.28 -5.87
C ILE A 43 -1.11 5.36 -6.72
N PHE A 44 -2.27 5.52 -6.08
CA PHE A 44 -3.56 5.48 -6.78
C PHE A 44 -4.02 6.80 -7.39
N SER A 45 -3.35 7.91 -7.09
CA SER A 45 -3.53 9.18 -7.82
C SER A 45 -2.69 9.25 -9.10
N ASP A 46 -1.71 8.36 -9.26
CA ASP A 46 -0.90 8.30 -10.47
C ASP A 46 -1.64 7.51 -11.58
N PRO A 47 -1.87 8.11 -12.76
CA PRO A 47 -2.63 7.46 -13.83
C PRO A 47 -1.99 6.18 -14.37
N HIS A 48 -0.66 6.09 -14.36
CA HIS A 48 0.03 4.90 -14.82
C HIS A 48 -0.11 3.80 -13.77
N LEU A 49 0.30 4.05 -12.53
CA LEU A 49 0.28 3.06 -11.46
C LEU A 49 -1.13 2.57 -11.15
N SER A 50 -2.13 3.44 -11.11
CA SER A 50 -3.54 3.05 -10.92
C SER A 50 -4.11 2.19 -12.05
N SER A 51 -3.51 2.22 -13.24
CA SER A 51 -3.90 1.35 -14.36
C SER A 51 -3.24 -0.03 -14.32
N ILE A 52 -2.13 -0.19 -13.59
CA ILE A 52 -1.33 -1.42 -13.55
C ILE A 52 -1.19 -2.03 -12.14
N MET A 53 -1.78 -1.41 -11.12
CA MET A 53 -1.85 -1.96 -9.78
C MET A 53 -3.25 -1.91 -9.18
N ILE A 54 -3.54 -2.92 -8.35
CA ILE A 54 -4.75 -2.98 -7.52
C ILE A 54 -4.33 -3.25 -6.08
N PHE A 55 -4.94 -2.58 -5.11
CA PHE A 55 -4.70 -2.90 -3.71
C PHE A 55 -5.53 -4.12 -3.30
N LYS A 56 -4.86 -5.17 -2.85
CA LYS A 56 -5.49 -6.39 -2.38
C LYS A 56 -5.84 -6.18 -0.92
N GLY A 57 -6.98 -5.56 -0.68
CA GLY A 57 -7.52 -5.38 0.67
C GLY A 57 -7.86 -6.72 1.31
N GLY A 58 -6.87 -7.42 1.85
CA GLY A 58 -7.08 -8.58 2.73
C GLY A 58 -7.68 -8.14 4.08
N THR A 59 -7.29 -8.81 5.16
CA THR A 59 -7.62 -8.44 6.57
C THR A 59 -7.46 -6.94 6.88
N SER A 60 -6.68 -6.22 6.08
CA SER A 60 -6.44 -4.77 6.05
C SER A 60 -7.67 -3.92 5.66
N LEU A 61 -8.71 -4.49 5.04
CA LEU A 61 -9.99 -3.82 4.76
C LEU A 61 -10.86 -3.61 6.00
N SER A 62 -10.45 -4.15 7.15
CA SER A 62 -11.11 -3.91 8.44
C SER A 62 -11.09 -2.43 8.89
N LYS A 63 -10.33 -1.55 8.20
CA LYS A 63 -10.47 -0.09 8.31
C LYS A 63 -11.76 0.48 7.71
N VAL A 64 -12.31 -0.12 6.65
CA VAL A 64 -13.62 0.31 6.10
C VAL A 64 -14.76 -0.06 7.05
N PHE A 65 -14.54 -1.04 7.95
CA PHE A 65 -15.57 -1.60 8.84
C PHE A 65 -15.30 -1.42 10.35
N GLY A 66 -14.34 -0.57 10.76
CA GLY A 66 -14.13 -0.23 12.17
C GLY A 66 -13.70 -1.39 13.07
N LEU A 67 -13.14 -2.47 12.52
CA LEU A 67 -12.69 -3.63 13.29
C LEU A 67 -11.17 -3.58 13.47
N ILE A 68 -10.75 -2.96 14.57
CA ILE A 68 -9.36 -2.92 15.01
C ILE A 68 -8.93 -4.34 15.38
N GLN A 69 -8.41 -5.16 14.46
CA GLN A 69 -7.60 -6.33 14.83
C GLN A 69 -6.47 -6.55 13.84
N ARG A 70 -5.31 -6.00 14.22
CA ARG A 70 -3.99 -5.97 13.57
C ARG A 70 -3.88 -4.91 12.48
N PHE A 71 -3.21 -3.82 12.84
CA PHE A 71 -2.75 -2.82 11.90
C PHE A 71 -1.89 -3.50 10.83
N SER A 72 -2.34 -3.50 9.57
CA SER A 72 -1.56 -4.04 8.45
C SER A 72 -0.38 -3.11 8.21
N GLU A 73 0.79 -3.51 8.70
CA GLU A 73 2.06 -2.86 8.40
C GLU A 73 2.38 -2.87 6.91
N ASP A 74 1.86 -3.89 6.23
CA ASP A 74 2.11 -4.22 4.85
C ASP A 74 0.92 -3.78 3.97
N ILE A 75 1.24 -3.28 2.77
CA ILE A 75 0.32 -2.92 1.71
C ILE A 75 0.44 -3.99 0.63
N ASP A 76 -0.54 -4.89 0.54
CA ASP A 76 -0.62 -5.87 -0.53
C ASP A 76 -1.10 -5.22 -1.84
N LEU A 77 -0.25 -5.25 -2.85
CA LEU A 77 -0.57 -4.79 -4.21
C LEU A 77 -0.56 -5.99 -5.16
N ILE A 78 -1.41 -5.93 -6.17
CA ILE A 78 -1.42 -6.84 -7.30
C ILE A 78 -0.95 -6.06 -8.52
N LEU A 79 0.08 -6.56 -9.20
CA LEU A 79 0.53 -6.03 -10.49
C LEU A 79 -0.23 -6.70 -11.62
N ASP A 80 -0.53 -5.98 -12.71
CA ASP A 80 -1.15 -6.60 -13.89
C ASP A 80 -0.14 -7.53 -14.51
N TRP A 81 -0.45 -8.83 -14.56
CA TRP A 81 0.40 -9.80 -15.22
C TRP A 81 0.63 -9.43 -16.70
N ARG A 82 -0.28 -8.65 -17.30
CA ARG A 82 -0.15 -8.10 -18.66
C ARG A 82 1.01 -7.12 -18.81
N THR A 83 1.51 -6.55 -17.72
CA THR A 83 2.77 -5.77 -17.73
C THR A 83 3.99 -6.67 -17.93
N LEU A 84 3.88 -7.97 -17.64
CA LEU A 84 5.00 -8.92 -17.63
C LEU A 84 4.96 -9.90 -18.80
N THR A 85 3.76 -10.19 -19.33
CA THR A 85 3.57 -11.19 -20.38
C THR A 85 2.31 -10.96 -21.19
N ASN A 86 2.30 -11.48 -22.41
CA ASN A 86 1.11 -11.53 -23.27
C ASN A 86 0.34 -12.86 -23.17
N MET A 87 0.86 -13.83 -22.41
CA MET A 87 0.22 -15.15 -22.21
C MET A 87 -0.65 -15.11 -20.96
N ASP A 88 -1.90 -15.59 -21.03
CA ASP A 88 -2.78 -15.56 -19.86
C ASP A 88 -2.33 -16.65 -18.85
N PRO A 89 -2.02 -16.28 -17.60
CA PRO A 89 -1.66 -17.23 -16.55
C PRO A 89 -2.71 -18.32 -16.31
N ARG A 90 -3.96 -18.11 -16.74
CA ARG A 90 -5.10 -19.03 -16.58
C ARG A 90 -5.28 -20.04 -17.72
N GLU A 91 -4.51 -19.93 -18.81
CA GLU A 91 -4.58 -20.94 -19.89
C GLU A 91 -4.28 -22.34 -19.35
N GLU A 92 -4.97 -23.35 -19.88
CA GLU A 92 -4.73 -24.74 -19.50
C GLU A 92 -3.32 -25.18 -19.95
N ARG A 93 -2.53 -25.62 -18.97
CA ARG A 93 -1.17 -26.13 -19.16
C ARG A 93 -1.01 -27.42 -18.37
N SER A 94 -0.06 -28.26 -18.78
CA SER A 94 0.40 -29.33 -17.90
C SER A 94 1.01 -28.73 -16.62
N LYS A 95 1.01 -29.49 -15.52
CA LYS A 95 1.59 -29.02 -14.24
C LYS A 95 3.02 -28.50 -14.41
N SER A 96 3.87 -29.26 -15.12
CA SER A 96 5.27 -28.86 -15.38
C SER A 96 5.39 -27.61 -16.26
N ALA A 97 4.49 -27.42 -17.23
CA ALA A 97 4.46 -26.21 -18.04
C ALA A 97 3.97 -24.99 -17.24
N GLN A 98 2.99 -25.16 -16.35
CA GLN A 98 2.53 -24.09 -15.46
C GLN A 98 3.61 -23.68 -14.45
N ASP A 99 4.33 -24.64 -13.87
CA ASP A 99 5.43 -24.35 -12.93
C ASP A 99 6.56 -23.57 -13.61
N LYS A 100 6.93 -23.98 -14.83
CA LYS A 100 7.92 -23.26 -15.64
C LYS A 100 7.45 -21.84 -15.96
N PHE A 101 6.21 -21.68 -16.37
CA PHE A 101 5.61 -20.38 -16.66
C PHE A 101 5.62 -19.47 -15.42
N ASN A 102 5.18 -19.97 -14.25
CA ASN A 102 5.17 -19.20 -13.01
C ASN A 102 6.57 -18.72 -12.63
N LYS A 103 7.60 -19.56 -12.82
CA LYS A 103 9.00 -19.18 -12.59
C LYS A 103 9.46 -18.05 -13.52
N GLU A 104 9.16 -18.16 -14.82
CA GLU A 104 9.50 -17.13 -15.80
C GLU A 104 8.80 -15.79 -15.51
N ILE A 105 7.52 -15.82 -15.11
CA ILE A 105 6.80 -14.60 -14.71
C ILE A 105 7.39 -13.99 -13.45
N ASN A 106 7.73 -14.80 -12.46
CA ASN A 106 8.37 -14.32 -11.24
C ASN A 106 9.71 -13.65 -11.54
N GLU A 107 10.55 -14.24 -12.41
CA GLU A 107 11.83 -13.61 -12.82
C GLU A 107 11.60 -12.26 -13.52
N LYS A 108 10.63 -12.17 -14.42
CA LYS A 108 10.26 -10.91 -15.08
C LYS A 108 9.71 -9.87 -14.10
N ALA A 109 8.88 -10.31 -13.16
CA ALA A 109 8.31 -9.45 -12.13
C ALA A 109 9.41 -8.82 -11.27
N LEU A 110 10.40 -9.60 -10.85
CA LEU A 110 11.52 -9.09 -10.05
C LEU A 110 12.31 -8.01 -10.81
N ILE A 111 12.59 -8.25 -12.09
CA ILE A 111 13.26 -7.27 -12.97
C ILE A 111 12.42 -5.99 -13.10
N TYR A 112 11.12 -6.13 -13.34
CA TYR A 112 10.21 -5.00 -13.46
C TYR A 112 10.13 -4.20 -12.15
N ILE A 113 9.98 -4.88 -11.02
CA ILE A 113 9.90 -4.26 -9.69
C ILE A 113 11.16 -3.46 -9.40
N SER A 114 12.35 -4.02 -9.66
CA SER A 114 13.62 -3.35 -9.37
C SER A 114 13.93 -2.20 -10.33
N ASN A 115 13.67 -2.37 -11.63
CA ASN A 115 14.18 -1.47 -12.66
C ASN A 115 13.16 -0.43 -13.12
N GLU A 116 11.87 -0.68 -12.93
CA GLU A 116 10.80 0.21 -13.38
C GLU A 116 9.96 0.72 -12.20
N LEU A 117 9.37 -0.20 -11.42
CA LEU A 117 8.43 0.18 -10.37
C LEU A 117 9.11 0.93 -9.22
N LEU A 118 10.23 0.43 -8.70
CA LEU A 118 10.97 1.07 -7.61
C LEU A 118 11.38 2.51 -7.97
N PRO A 119 11.98 2.80 -9.13
CA PRO A 119 12.26 4.18 -9.54
C PRO A 119 11.02 5.09 -9.56
N ILE A 120 9.89 4.62 -10.10
CA ILE A 120 8.66 5.41 -10.17
C ILE A 120 8.14 5.72 -8.75
N VAL A 121 8.04 4.71 -7.89
CA VAL A 121 7.60 4.88 -6.49
C VAL A 121 8.56 5.78 -5.72
N SER A 122 9.88 5.59 -5.92
CA SER A 122 10.90 6.40 -5.26
C SER A 122 10.79 7.88 -5.62
N GLU A 123 10.60 8.19 -6.89
CA GLU A 123 10.47 9.58 -7.35
C GLU A 123 9.18 10.22 -6.82
N MET A 124 8.08 9.46 -6.86
CA MET A 124 6.77 9.91 -6.39
C MET A 124 6.74 10.28 -4.90
N LEU A 125 7.51 9.59 -4.06
CA LEU A 125 7.52 9.79 -2.62
C LEU A 125 8.62 10.75 -2.14
N LYS A 126 9.50 11.24 -3.02
CA LYS A 126 10.47 12.28 -2.68
C LYS A 126 9.79 13.61 -2.33
N PRO A 127 10.40 14.44 -1.48
CA PRO A 127 11.61 14.16 -0.69
C PRO A 127 11.31 13.42 0.63
N TYR A 128 10.08 12.93 0.83
CA TYR A 128 9.57 12.56 2.14
C TYR A 128 9.80 11.11 2.53
N ALA A 129 9.99 10.19 1.59
CA ALA A 129 10.30 8.80 1.90
C ALA A 129 11.44 8.29 1.02
N LYS A 130 12.19 7.34 1.57
CA LYS A 130 13.22 6.58 0.85
C LYS A 130 12.66 5.19 0.55
N CYS A 131 12.81 4.75 -0.69
CA CYS A 131 12.35 3.43 -1.11
C CYS A 131 13.53 2.52 -1.48
N THR A 132 13.45 1.24 -1.12
CA THR A 132 14.44 0.21 -1.48
C THR A 132 13.77 -1.13 -1.68
N ILE A 133 14.36 -2.03 -2.46
CA ILE A 133 13.92 -3.44 -2.49
C ILE A 133 14.17 -4.08 -1.13
N ASP A 134 13.19 -4.87 -0.67
CA ASP A 134 13.35 -5.65 0.54
C ASP A 134 14.36 -6.79 0.37
N ALA A 135 15.21 -6.98 1.39
CA ALA A 135 16.31 -7.92 1.33
C ALA A 135 15.85 -9.38 1.48
N GLU A 136 14.74 -9.61 2.17
CA GLU A 136 14.19 -10.95 2.42
C GLU A 136 13.19 -11.35 1.34
N ASN A 137 12.44 -10.39 0.80
CA ASN A 137 11.44 -10.57 -0.24
C ASN A 137 11.62 -9.55 -1.39
N PRO A 138 12.32 -9.91 -2.47
CA PRO A 138 12.52 -9.03 -3.62
C PRO A 138 11.24 -8.62 -4.39
N PHE A 139 10.09 -9.21 -4.07
CA PHE A 139 8.78 -8.75 -4.56
C PHE A 139 8.24 -7.56 -3.78
N SER A 140 8.96 -7.10 -2.75
CA SER A 140 8.52 -6.03 -1.88
C SER A 140 9.41 -4.80 -1.96
N ILE A 141 8.78 -3.63 -1.85
CA ILE A 141 9.46 -2.34 -1.74
C ILE A 141 9.27 -1.83 -0.31
N ASN A 142 10.37 -1.64 0.42
CA ASN A 142 10.37 -0.93 1.69
C ASN A 142 10.26 0.56 1.45
N VAL A 143 9.35 1.21 2.16
CA VAL A 143 9.17 2.66 2.18
C VAL A 143 9.48 3.17 3.59
N GLN A 144 10.65 3.78 3.73
CA GLN A 144 11.11 4.40 4.96
C GLN A 144 10.70 5.87 4.99
N TYR A 145 9.82 6.21 5.92
CA TYR A 145 9.32 7.56 6.16
C TYR A 145 9.98 8.18 7.42
N PRO A 146 9.94 9.51 7.60
CA PRO A 146 10.54 10.20 8.75
C PRO A 146 9.68 10.00 10.00
N SER A 147 9.82 8.83 10.63
CA SER A 147 9.14 8.46 11.86
C SER A 147 9.57 9.34 13.02
N ALA A 148 8.61 9.88 13.77
CA ALA A 148 8.84 10.59 15.02
C ALA A 148 8.76 9.67 16.24
N PHE A 149 8.06 8.55 16.12
CA PHE A 149 7.85 7.59 17.18
C PHE A 149 8.55 6.26 16.84
N SER A 150 9.01 5.57 17.87
CA SER A 150 9.47 4.19 17.79
C SER A 150 8.57 3.30 18.65
N ASP A 151 8.40 2.06 18.22
CA ASP A 151 7.65 1.04 18.94
C ASP A 151 8.39 -0.29 18.78
N VAL A 152 8.50 -1.07 19.85
CA VAL A 152 9.26 -2.33 19.87
C VAL A 152 8.61 -3.38 18.97
N TYR A 153 7.31 -3.27 18.74
CA TYR A 153 6.52 -4.23 17.98
C TYR A 153 6.11 -3.73 16.60
N LEU A 154 6.55 -2.53 16.20
CA LEU A 154 6.22 -1.92 14.90
C LEU A 154 7.48 -1.63 14.10
N ARG A 155 7.52 -2.10 12.86
CA ARG A 155 8.58 -1.71 11.93
C ARG A 155 8.39 -0.25 11.53
N PRO A 156 9.42 0.62 11.57
CA PRO A 156 9.31 2.03 11.17
C PRO A 156 9.31 2.22 9.64
N GLU A 157 8.80 1.23 8.90
CA GLU A 157 8.78 1.17 7.44
C GLU A 157 7.44 0.57 7.00
N ILE A 158 7.03 0.93 5.78
CA ILE A 158 5.86 0.36 5.12
C ILE A 158 6.37 -0.61 4.06
N LEU A 159 5.84 -1.83 4.06
CA LEU A 159 6.18 -2.82 3.05
C LEU A 159 5.11 -2.78 1.95
N LEU A 160 5.50 -2.48 0.72
CA LEU A 160 4.64 -2.67 -0.45
C LEU A 160 4.89 -4.08 -0.97
N GLU A 161 4.02 -5.04 -0.72
CA GLU A 161 4.15 -6.40 -1.22
C GLU A 161 3.48 -6.54 -2.59
N ILE A 162 4.23 -6.84 -3.66
CA ILE A 162 3.68 -6.88 -5.02
C ILE A 162 3.51 -8.32 -5.50
N GLY A 163 2.25 -8.74 -5.68
CA GLY A 163 1.88 -10.03 -6.25
C GLY A 163 1.70 -9.96 -7.78
N PRO A 164 2.53 -10.65 -8.60
CA PRO A 164 2.52 -10.53 -10.06
C PRO A 164 1.45 -11.37 -10.79
N LEU A 165 0.76 -12.27 -10.09
CA LEU A 165 -0.10 -13.31 -10.69
C LEU A 165 -1.53 -13.36 -10.13
N ALA A 166 -1.89 -12.45 -9.22
CA ALA A 166 -3.23 -12.48 -8.62
C ALA A 166 -4.30 -11.93 -9.58
N SER A 167 -5.56 -12.37 -9.38
CA SER A 167 -6.68 -11.91 -10.21
C SER A 167 -7.04 -10.47 -9.89
N TRP A 168 -7.28 -9.71 -10.96
CA TRP A 168 -7.62 -8.30 -10.94
C TRP A 168 -9.11 -8.01 -10.73
N LEU A 169 -9.95 -9.03 -10.85
CA LEU A 169 -11.40 -8.89 -10.88
C LEU A 169 -12.08 -9.79 -9.84
N PRO A 170 -13.21 -9.33 -9.26
CA PRO A 170 -13.74 -7.97 -9.31
C PRO A 170 -12.97 -7.02 -8.37
N PHE A 171 -12.98 -5.72 -8.67
CA PHE A 171 -12.51 -4.66 -7.77
C PHE A 171 -13.56 -3.56 -7.65
N ASP A 172 -13.49 -2.80 -6.56
CA ASP A 172 -14.43 -1.73 -6.23
C ASP A 172 -13.70 -0.54 -5.59
N HIS A 173 -14.35 0.62 -5.53
CA HIS A 173 -13.80 1.89 -5.10
C HIS A 173 -14.18 2.22 -3.65
N TYR A 174 -13.18 2.45 -2.80
CA TYR A 174 -13.36 2.83 -1.40
C TYR A 174 -12.57 4.08 -1.05
N GLU A 175 -13.17 5.00 -0.32
CA GLU A 175 -12.42 6.10 0.29
C GLU A 175 -11.68 5.57 1.54
N VAL A 176 -10.36 5.76 1.62
CA VAL A 176 -9.61 5.48 2.85
C VAL A 176 -9.16 6.80 3.46
N LYS A 177 -9.44 6.94 4.75
CA LYS A 177 -9.00 8.05 5.58
C LYS A 177 -8.04 7.52 6.62
N SER A 178 -7.03 8.30 6.94
CA SER A 178 -6.21 8.03 8.12
C SER A 178 -6.97 8.46 9.37
N PHE A 179 -6.61 7.90 10.52
CA PHE A 179 -7.11 8.30 11.82
C PHE A 179 -6.97 9.80 12.05
N ALA A 180 -5.84 10.38 11.64
CA ALA A 180 -5.61 11.82 11.77
C ALA A 180 -6.57 12.63 10.85
N ALA A 181 -6.89 12.12 9.66
CA ALA A 181 -7.87 12.76 8.77
C ALA A 181 -9.31 12.64 9.28
N GLU A 182 -9.65 11.56 9.98
CA GLU A 182 -10.94 11.40 10.64
C GLU A 182 -11.11 12.33 11.84
N GLU A 183 -10.09 12.44 12.69
CA GLU A 183 -10.14 13.25 13.92
C GLU A 183 -9.92 14.75 13.66
N PHE A 184 -9.14 15.10 12.63
CA PHE A 184 -8.77 16.47 12.29
C PHE A 184 -8.99 16.81 10.81
N PRO A 185 -10.20 16.61 10.24
CA PRO A 185 -10.45 16.78 8.81
C PRO A 185 -10.06 18.17 8.27
N GLN A 186 -10.17 19.21 9.09
CA GLN A 186 -9.76 20.59 8.77
C GLN A 186 -8.28 20.73 8.37
N LEU A 187 -7.41 19.85 8.87
CA LEU A 187 -5.97 19.88 8.55
C LEU A 187 -5.64 19.21 7.20
N PHE A 188 -6.55 18.39 6.67
CA PHE A 188 -6.31 17.54 5.52
C PHE A 188 -6.85 18.12 4.20
N GLY A 189 -7.70 19.16 4.29
CA GLY A 189 -8.39 19.77 3.15
C GLY A 189 -9.56 18.92 2.63
N VAL A 190 -10.41 19.50 1.77
CA VAL A 190 -11.47 18.75 1.08
C VAL A 190 -10.80 17.92 -0.01
N VAL A 191 -10.78 16.59 0.13
CA VAL A 191 -10.33 15.70 -0.95
C VAL A 191 -11.53 15.43 -1.86
N SER A 192 -11.55 16.08 -3.01
CA SER A 192 -12.39 15.69 -4.14
C SER A 192 -11.54 14.87 -5.10
N GLY A 193 -11.58 13.54 -5.00
CA GLY A 193 -10.81 12.65 -5.88
C GLY A 193 -10.99 11.18 -5.50
N ASN A 194 -11.27 10.36 -6.51
CA ASN A 194 -11.83 9.01 -6.39
C ASN A 194 -10.94 8.00 -5.66
N GLY A 195 -11.57 7.29 -4.72
CA GLY A 195 -11.44 5.87 -4.35
C GLY A 195 -10.10 5.15 -4.51
N ILE A 196 -9.58 4.66 -3.40
CA ILE A 196 -8.60 3.58 -3.32
C ILE A 196 -9.28 2.27 -3.75
N TYR A 197 -8.55 1.46 -4.51
CA TYR A 197 -9.07 0.29 -5.23
C TYR A 197 -8.89 -0.95 -4.37
N SER A 198 -9.98 -1.65 -4.01
CA SER A 198 -9.86 -2.96 -3.34
C SER A 198 -10.49 -4.06 -4.18
N THR A 199 -9.85 -5.23 -4.24
CA THR A 199 -10.50 -6.44 -4.75
C THR A 199 -11.43 -7.02 -3.70
N LEU A 200 -12.73 -7.08 -4.00
CA LEU A 200 -13.70 -7.90 -3.27
C LEU A 200 -13.41 -9.37 -3.60
N ARG A 201 -12.50 -10.02 -2.86
CA ARG A 201 -12.45 -11.49 -2.85
C ARG A 201 -13.48 -12.00 -1.84
N GLU A 202 -14.66 -12.35 -2.37
CA GLU A 202 -15.63 -13.30 -1.81
C GLU A 202 -16.07 -13.05 -0.35
N PHE A 203 -17.07 -12.18 -0.17
CA PHE A 203 -17.98 -12.25 0.98
C PHE A 203 -19.16 -13.23 0.75
N TYR A 204 -19.10 -14.10 -0.26
CA TYR A 204 -20.12 -15.12 -0.48
C TYR A 204 -19.51 -16.46 -0.93
N HIS A 205 -19.94 -17.50 -0.21
CA HIS A 205 -19.62 -18.94 -0.30
C HIS A 205 -18.34 -19.31 0.48
N SER A 206 -18.41 -19.87 1.69
CA SER A 206 -19.41 -20.76 2.32
C SER A 206 -19.26 -20.73 3.84
#